data_AF-A0A1J6J1C7-F1
#
_entry.id   AF-A0A1J6J1C7-F1
#
_cell.length_a   1.000
_cell.length_b   1.000
_cell.length_c   1.000
_cell.angle_alpha   90.00
_cell.angle_beta   90.00
_cell.angle_gamma   90.00
#
_symmetry.space_group_name_H-M   'P 1'
#
loop_
_entity.id
_entity.type
_entity.pdbx_description
1 polymer ?
#
loop_
_entity_poly.entity_id
_entity_poly.type
_entity_poly.pdbx_seq_one_letter_code
_entity_poly.pdbx_strand_id
1 'polypeptide(L)'
;MVEIMNTTKSIVITGHSVGGAIASLLALWLLSHPQTVCSLICITFGSPMLGNESFSQTILQERWAGHFCHVVSQHDIVPRLLFAPSPTPLIPLASSSCSFQFIFHLSEENKTQLFRVVLASLEVISKGECKSSFWPFGSYLFCTNMGAVCVDNGLLIVKLLYLTLLNGSPSSSLEDHLGYTHFIQKVHWQFIESRSFMGGNLPEASNEAGITLALESLGIASHELNSEDAKKALKEAKKSGRTRNLNSAILAIDLSKINPLRAQIEWYKASCDKSSDQMGYYDSYKQRGKRGASKRDFKVNMNRIRLAKFWDSVIDKWEKNQLPYDFHKRAKWVNASQFYKLLVEPLDIAEYYRSGMHHVKGHYMKHGRERRYKIFDTWWNDGEVENGTDHTTAARSRFASSTQDSCFWAKVEEARDRLIKVRAEADARKFVKILEDITKFDQYARRLIENKEVSIDVLAKNSSYTLFIEEWKEFQSQLQLFQPLFPGIHEGEMVP
;
A
#
# COMPACT_ATOMS: atom_id res chain seq x y z
N MET A 1 -6.43 -8.78 -22.60
CA MET A 1 -5.64 -7.91 -21.69
C MET A 1 -5.15 -8.69 -20.49
N VAL A 2 -6.02 -9.22 -19.61
CA VAL A 2 -5.59 -10.04 -18.45
C VAL A 2 -4.69 -11.22 -18.83
N GLU A 3 -4.99 -11.91 -19.94
CA GLU A 3 -4.16 -13.01 -20.46
C GLU A 3 -2.77 -12.57 -20.97
N ILE A 4 -2.66 -11.34 -21.48
CA ILE A 4 -1.38 -10.73 -21.88
C ILE A 4 -0.55 -10.44 -20.62
N MET A 5 -1.17 -9.98 -19.53
CA MET A 5 -0.47 -9.67 -18.28
C MET A 5 0.18 -10.89 -17.62
N ASN A 6 -0.39 -12.09 -17.85
CA ASN A 6 0.16 -13.34 -17.32
C ASN A 6 1.33 -13.89 -18.15
N THR A 7 1.55 -13.37 -19.36
CA THR A 7 2.59 -13.85 -20.28
C THR A 7 3.72 -12.84 -20.48
N THR A 8 3.49 -11.55 -20.20
CA THR A 8 4.48 -10.47 -20.39
C THR A 8 5.16 -10.06 -19.08
N LYS A 9 6.48 -9.77 -19.16
CA LYS A 9 7.26 -9.28 -18.01
C LYS A 9 7.07 -7.79 -17.72
N SER A 10 6.75 -7.00 -18.75
CA SER A 10 6.51 -5.56 -18.63
C SER A 10 5.49 -5.07 -19.66
N ILE A 11 4.65 -4.12 -19.26
CA ILE A 11 3.65 -3.45 -20.11
C ILE A 11 3.90 -1.94 -20.03
N VAL A 12 4.04 -1.32 -21.20
CA VAL A 12 4.10 0.13 -21.35
C VAL A 12 2.80 0.60 -21.98
N ILE A 13 2.10 1.51 -21.31
CA ILE A 13 0.91 2.18 -21.85
C ILE A 13 1.29 3.62 -22.15
N THR A 14 0.89 4.11 -23.31
CA THR A 14 1.22 5.47 -23.71
C THR A 14 0.10 6.13 -24.49
N GLY A 15 0.14 7.45 -24.56
CA GLY A 15 -0.75 8.24 -25.37
C GLY A 15 -0.37 9.71 -25.36
N HIS A 16 -0.74 10.39 -26.43
CA HIS A 16 -0.60 11.84 -26.58
C HIS A 16 -1.95 12.52 -26.33
N SER A 17 -1.93 13.72 -25.73
CA SER A 17 -3.14 14.52 -25.49
C SER A 17 -4.22 13.71 -24.74
N VAL A 18 -5.46 13.70 -25.23
CA VAL A 18 -6.56 12.87 -24.70
C VAL A 18 -6.21 11.38 -24.68
N GLY A 19 -5.44 10.90 -25.65
CA GLY A 19 -4.95 9.51 -25.66
C GLY A 19 -4.09 9.21 -24.42
N GLY A 20 -3.34 10.19 -23.91
CA GLY A 20 -2.58 10.07 -22.66
C GLY A 20 -3.48 9.98 -21.42
N ALA A 21 -4.58 10.73 -21.41
CA ALA A 21 -5.59 10.65 -20.36
C ALA A 21 -6.26 9.26 -20.36
N ILE A 22 -6.64 8.74 -21.54
CA ILE A 22 -7.19 7.39 -21.70
C ILE A 22 -6.16 6.33 -21.27
N ALA A 23 -4.90 6.47 -21.69
CA ALA A 23 -3.80 5.59 -21.30
C ALA A 23 -3.63 5.53 -19.77
N SER A 24 -3.72 6.67 -19.10
CA SER A 24 -3.60 6.72 -17.64
C SER A 24 -4.80 6.08 -16.94
N LEU A 25 -6.03 6.29 -17.43
CA LEU A 25 -7.21 5.58 -16.91
C LEU A 25 -7.11 4.07 -17.13
N LEU A 26 -6.59 3.63 -18.28
CA LEU A 26 -6.36 2.23 -18.57
C LEU A 26 -5.33 1.62 -17.61
N ALA A 27 -4.23 2.32 -17.35
CA ALA A 27 -3.23 1.88 -16.39
C ALA A 27 -3.80 1.76 -14.97
N LEU A 28 -4.61 2.72 -14.52
CA LEU A 28 -5.31 2.65 -13.22
C LEU A 28 -6.30 1.48 -13.16
N TRP A 29 -7.02 1.23 -14.26
CA TRP A 29 -7.91 0.08 -14.35
C TRP A 29 -7.14 -1.25 -14.26
N LEU A 30 -5.95 -1.35 -14.85
CA LEU A 30 -5.11 -2.55 -14.69
C LEU A 30 -4.57 -2.69 -13.26
N LEU A 31 -4.11 -1.60 -12.63
CA LEU A 31 -3.58 -1.60 -11.27
C LEU A 31 -4.63 -1.98 -10.21
N SER A 32 -5.92 -1.75 -10.48
CA SER A 32 -7.00 -2.14 -9.57
C SER A 32 -7.30 -3.64 -9.58
N HIS A 33 -6.70 -4.42 -10.50
CA HIS A 33 -6.86 -5.87 -10.56
C HIS A 33 -5.68 -6.57 -9.86
N PRO A 34 -5.90 -7.35 -8.80
CA PRO A 34 -4.84 -7.89 -7.94
C PRO A 34 -3.99 -9.01 -8.56
N GLN A 35 -4.16 -9.34 -9.85
CA GLN A 35 -3.49 -10.47 -10.51
C GLN A 35 -2.28 -10.07 -11.37
N THR A 36 -1.84 -8.81 -11.29
CA THR A 36 -0.81 -8.29 -12.19
C THR A 36 0.59 -8.56 -11.66
N VAL A 37 1.22 -9.64 -12.13
CA VAL A 37 2.63 -9.97 -11.84
C VAL A 37 3.61 -9.19 -12.74
N CYS A 38 3.07 -8.39 -13.66
CA CYS A 38 3.82 -7.67 -14.67
C CYS A 38 4.15 -6.24 -14.23
N SER A 39 5.37 -5.78 -14.50
CA SER A 39 5.74 -4.37 -14.31
C SER A 39 4.96 -3.48 -15.28
N LEU A 40 4.20 -2.52 -14.76
CA LEU A 40 3.39 -1.59 -15.56
C LEU A 40 4.00 -0.18 -15.52
N ILE A 41 4.09 0.50 -16.66
CA ILE A 41 4.40 1.93 -16.69
C ILE A 41 3.52 2.65 -17.71
N CYS A 42 2.99 3.80 -17.31
CA CYS A 42 2.21 4.69 -18.14
C CYS A 42 3.03 5.94 -18.42
N ILE A 43 3.34 6.19 -19.70
CA ILE A 43 4.08 7.37 -20.15
C ILE A 43 3.16 8.19 -21.06
N THR A 44 2.81 9.40 -20.66
CA THR A 44 1.90 10.26 -21.44
C THR A 44 2.58 11.51 -21.95
N PHE A 45 2.17 12.01 -23.11
CA PHE A 45 2.74 13.23 -23.71
C PHE A 45 1.65 14.30 -23.82
N GLY A 46 1.82 15.45 -23.16
CA GLY A 46 0.87 16.56 -23.25
C GLY A 46 -0.54 16.20 -22.80
N SER A 47 -0.68 15.26 -21.87
CA SER A 47 -1.97 14.80 -21.39
C SER A 47 -2.64 15.85 -20.51
N PRO A 48 -3.96 16.10 -20.66
CA PRO A 48 -4.69 16.86 -19.66
C PRO A 48 -4.76 16.11 -18.32
N MET A 49 -5.03 16.85 -17.25
CA MET A 49 -5.26 16.31 -15.90
C MET A 49 -6.50 15.39 -15.87
N LEU A 50 -6.55 14.44 -14.93
CA LEU A 50 -7.66 13.47 -14.85
C LEU A 50 -8.57 13.62 -13.64
N GLY A 51 -8.01 13.92 -12.47
CA GLY A 51 -8.75 13.86 -11.22
C GLY A 51 -8.39 14.98 -10.27
N ASN A 52 -9.14 15.04 -9.18
CA ASN A 52 -8.97 16.03 -8.13
C ASN A 52 -7.87 15.64 -7.12
N GLU A 53 -7.73 16.43 -6.06
CA GLU A 53 -6.76 16.16 -4.99
C GLU A 53 -7.00 14.79 -4.32
N SER A 54 -8.26 14.41 -4.06
CA SER A 54 -8.59 13.10 -3.47
C SER A 54 -8.16 11.95 -4.38
N PHE A 55 -8.35 12.07 -5.69
CA PHE A 55 -7.91 11.08 -6.66
C PHE A 55 -6.39 10.91 -6.64
N SER A 56 -5.64 12.01 -6.64
CA SER A 56 -4.18 11.98 -6.52
C SER A 56 -3.71 11.36 -5.19
N GLN A 57 -4.38 11.69 -4.08
CA GLN A 57 -4.08 11.11 -2.76
C GLN A 57 -4.30 9.59 -2.73
N THR A 58 -5.39 9.08 -3.33
CA THR A 58 -5.63 7.65 -3.43
C THR A 58 -4.52 6.95 -4.23
N ILE A 59 -4.12 7.49 -5.38
CA ILE A 59 -3.02 6.93 -6.20
C ILE A 59 -1.71 6.88 -5.41
N LEU A 60 -1.43 7.88 -4.56
CA LEU A 60 -0.25 7.90 -3.70
C LEU A 60 -0.33 6.87 -2.56
N GLN A 61 -1.51 6.69 -1.96
CA GLN A 61 -1.76 5.72 -0.89
C GLN A 61 -1.63 4.28 -1.38
N GLU A 62 -2.17 3.99 -2.56
CA GLU A 62 -2.05 2.69 -3.25
C GLU A 62 -0.65 2.44 -3.83
N ARG A 63 0.28 3.40 -3.69
CA ARG A 63 1.65 3.33 -4.22
C ARG A 63 1.71 3.20 -5.74
N TRP A 64 0.65 3.61 -6.42
CA TRP A 64 0.52 3.57 -7.86
C TRP A 64 1.25 4.73 -8.56
N ALA A 65 1.53 5.83 -7.87
CA ALA A 65 2.16 7.02 -8.45
C ALA A 65 3.49 6.74 -9.20
N GLY A 66 4.27 5.75 -8.76
CA GLY A 66 5.52 5.37 -9.43
C GLY A 66 5.36 4.75 -10.83
N HIS A 67 4.13 4.38 -11.21
CA HIS A 67 3.81 3.81 -12.52
C HIS A 67 3.49 4.89 -13.56
N PHE A 68 3.46 6.17 -13.19
CA PHE A 68 3.03 7.25 -14.08
C PHE A 68 4.14 8.28 -14.31
N CYS A 69 4.44 8.54 -15.58
CA CYS A 69 5.32 9.60 -16.04
C CYS A 69 4.62 10.47 -17.08
N HIS A 70 4.34 11.71 -16.72
CA HIS A 70 3.69 12.70 -17.57
C HIS A 70 4.73 13.62 -18.18
N VAL A 71 5.04 13.43 -19.46
CA VAL A 71 5.95 14.28 -20.23
C VAL A 71 5.21 15.53 -20.68
N VAL A 72 5.76 16.68 -20.31
CA VAL A 72 5.16 18.00 -20.54
C VAL A 72 6.19 18.92 -21.18
N SER A 73 5.91 19.41 -22.38
CA SER A 73 6.74 20.45 -23.01
C SER A 73 6.51 21.81 -22.35
N GLN A 74 7.50 22.69 -22.52
CA GLN A 74 7.62 23.95 -21.80
C GLN A 74 6.34 24.80 -21.87
N HIS A 75 5.79 25.03 -23.05
CA HIS A 75 4.65 25.93 -23.23
C HIS A 75 3.32 25.21 -23.53
N ASP A 76 3.29 23.87 -23.64
CA ASP A 76 2.09 23.14 -24.08
C ASP A 76 0.83 23.46 -23.26
N ILE A 77 -0.19 24.03 -23.89
CA ILE A 77 -1.38 24.46 -23.18
C ILE A 77 -2.21 23.30 -22.61
N VAL A 78 -2.15 22.09 -23.19
CA VAL A 78 -3.12 21.01 -22.92
C VAL A 78 -3.08 20.48 -21.48
N PRO A 79 -1.92 20.18 -20.87
CA PRO A 79 -1.83 19.83 -19.45
C PRO A 79 -2.35 20.92 -18.50
N ARG A 80 -2.47 22.16 -18.99
CA ARG A 80 -2.87 23.35 -18.21
C ARG A 80 -4.36 23.72 -18.37
N LEU A 81 -5.04 23.20 -19.40
CA LEU A 81 -6.41 23.61 -19.76
C LEU A 81 -7.44 23.45 -18.64
N LEU A 82 -7.38 22.33 -17.92
CA LEU A 82 -8.39 21.98 -16.93
C LEU A 82 -8.28 22.76 -15.61
N PHE A 83 -7.27 23.62 -15.46
CA PHE A 83 -7.17 24.55 -14.34
C PHE A 83 -8.02 25.81 -14.56
N ALA A 84 -8.41 26.11 -15.80
CA ALA A 84 -9.35 27.17 -16.09
C ALA A 84 -10.81 26.71 -15.84
N PRO A 85 -11.69 27.60 -15.34
CA PRO A 85 -13.13 27.31 -15.31
C PRO A 85 -13.62 26.98 -16.73
N SER A 86 -14.63 26.10 -16.82
CA SER A 86 -15.19 25.68 -18.12
C SER A 86 -15.44 26.92 -18.99
N PRO A 87 -14.89 27.01 -20.22
CA PRO A 87 -15.06 28.19 -21.07
C PRO A 87 -16.49 28.27 -21.62
N THR A 88 -17.48 28.47 -20.77
CA THR A 88 -18.90 28.50 -21.12
C THR A 88 -19.31 29.66 -22.03
N PRO A 89 -18.57 30.78 -22.19
CA PRO A 89 -18.85 31.71 -23.28
C PRO A 89 -17.97 31.53 -24.52
N LEU A 90 -16.92 30.68 -24.50
CA LEU A 90 -15.96 30.53 -25.61
C LEU A 90 -16.08 29.21 -26.37
N ILE A 91 -16.80 28.25 -25.80
CA ILE A 91 -17.05 26.94 -26.39
C ILE A 91 -18.56 26.86 -26.60
N PRO A 92 -19.08 27.06 -27.82
CA PRO A 92 -20.42 26.57 -28.15
C PRO A 92 -20.42 25.09 -27.79
N LEU A 93 -21.44 24.67 -27.05
CA LEU A 93 -21.61 23.32 -26.53
C LEU A 93 -20.90 22.29 -27.41
N ALA A 94 -20.07 21.48 -26.74
CA ALA A 94 -19.69 20.13 -27.15
C ALA A 94 -20.95 19.38 -27.65
N SER A 95 -21.28 19.60 -28.90
CA SER A 95 -22.22 18.84 -29.67
C SER A 95 -21.34 17.97 -30.54
N SER A 96 -21.15 16.74 -30.04
CA SER A 96 -20.72 15.55 -30.79
C SER A 96 -19.26 15.11 -30.78
N SER A 97 -18.25 15.86 -30.29
CA SER A 97 -16.85 15.33 -30.35
C SER A 97 -15.97 15.75 -29.17
N CYS A 98 -15.62 14.80 -28.30
CA CYS A 98 -14.61 14.92 -27.23
C CYS A 98 -13.17 15.00 -27.79
N SER A 99 -12.89 15.99 -28.62
CA SER A 99 -11.58 16.10 -29.30
C SER A 99 -10.95 17.46 -28.99
N PHE A 100 -9.89 17.46 -28.19
CA PHE A 100 -9.02 18.64 -27.97
C PHE A 100 -8.37 19.16 -29.28
N GLN A 101 -8.53 18.43 -30.39
CA GLN A 101 -8.25 18.88 -31.76
C GLN A 101 -8.97 20.19 -32.11
N PHE A 102 -10.11 20.50 -31.49
CA PHE A 102 -10.85 21.75 -31.73
C PHE A 102 -10.02 23.00 -31.42
N ILE A 103 -9.07 22.95 -30.47
CA ILE A 103 -8.21 24.09 -30.10
C ILE A 103 -7.40 24.58 -31.31
N PHE A 104 -7.01 23.67 -32.20
CA PHE A 104 -6.27 23.99 -33.42
C PHE A 104 -7.12 24.72 -34.47
N HIS A 105 -8.44 24.58 -34.40
CA HIS A 105 -9.41 25.19 -35.32
C HIS A 105 -9.99 26.52 -34.80
N LEU A 106 -9.60 26.97 -33.60
CA LEU A 106 -10.01 28.26 -33.06
C LEU A 106 -9.45 29.44 -33.87
N SER A 107 -10.15 30.57 -33.87
CA SER A 107 -9.59 31.84 -34.35
C SER A 107 -8.42 32.29 -33.47
N GLU A 108 -7.51 33.10 -34.02
CA GLU A 108 -6.35 33.62 -33.26
C GLU A 108 -6.75 34.44 -32.03
N GLU A 109 -7.88 35.16 -32.10
CA GLU A 109 -8.46 35.88 -30.97
C GLU A 109 -8.90 34.92 -29.86
N ASN A 110 -9.62 33.84 -30.22
CA ASN A 110 -10.06 32.83 -29.27
C ASN A 110 -8.87 32.05 -28.67
N LYS A 111 -7.82 31.75 -29.45
CA LYS A 111 -6.59 31.14 -28.95
C LYS A 111 -5.90 32.05 -27.93
N THR A 112 -5.81 33.33 -28.23
CA THR A 112 -5.21 34.34 -27.34
C THR A 112 -6.01 34.46 -26.03
N GLN A 113 -7.34 34.50 -26.14
CA GLN A 113 -8.21 34.56 -24.97
C GLN A 113 -8.10 33.30 -24.11
N LEU A 114 -8.12 32.11 -24.73
CA LEU A 114 -7.93 30.83 -24.03
C LEU A 114 -6.60 30.82 -23.26
N PHE A 115 -5.50 31.19 -23.93
CA PHE A 115 -4.18 31.28 -23.31
C PHE A 115 -4.19 32.20 -22.07
N ARG A 116 -4.77 33.40 -22.19
CA ARG A 116 -4.86 34.36 -21.08
C ARG A 116 -5.68 33.82 -19.90
N VAL A 117 -6.82 33.19 -20.16
CA VAL A 117 -7.69 32.63 -19.12
C VAL A 117 -7.00 31.49 -18.38
N VAL A 118 -6.33 30.59 -19.11
CA VAL A 118 -5.57 29.47 -18.53
C VAL A 118 -4.42 30.00 -17.68
N LEU A 119 -3.65 30.95 -18.19
CA LEU A 119 -2.52 31.54 -17.46
C LEU A 119 -2.96 32.24 -16.17
N ALA A 120 -4.02 33.06 -16.23
CA ALA A 120 -4.56 33.76 -15.06
C ALA A 120 -5.10 32.78 -14.01
N SER A 121 -5.80 31.72 -14.44
CA SER A 121 -6.32 30.70 -13.51
C SER A 121 -5.19 29.95 -12.82
N LEU A 122 -4.15 29.58 -13.58
CA LEU A 122 -2.96 28.93 -13.04
C LEU A 122 -2.18 29.82 -12.07
N GLU A 123 -2.10 31.13 -12.33
CA GLU A 123 -1.44 32.07 -11.43
C GLU A 123 -2.05 32.01 -10.03
N VAL A 124 -3.38 32.16 -9.95
CA VAL A 124 -4.15 32.14 -8.69
C VAL A 124 -3.98 30.80 -7.96
N ILE A 125 -4.05 29.68 -8.68
CA ILE A 125 -3.91 28.34 -8.11
C ILE A 125 -2.46 28.11 -7.63
N SER A 126 -1.47 28.58 -8.37
CA SER A 126 -0.04 28.46 -8.02
C SER A 126 0.33 29.25 -6.76
N LYS A 127 -0.42 30.31 -6.44
CA LYS A 127 -0.30 31.10 -5.19
C LYS A 127 -1.08 30.50 -4.02
N GLY A 128 -1.91 29.48 -4.26
CA GLY A 128 -2.74 28.84 -3.25
C GLY A 128 -4.00 29.63 -2.88
N GLU A 129 -4.37 30.63 -3.68
CA GLU A 129 -5.53 31.50 -3.44
C GLU A 129 -6.86 30.82 -3.82
N CYS A 130 -6.83 29.83 -4.71
CA CYS A 130 -8.00 29.06 -5.14
C CYS A 130 -7.69 27.56 -5.25
N LYS A 131 -8.68 26.72 -4.93
CA LYS A 131 -8.58 25.26 -5.10
C LYS A 131 -8.99 24.86 -6.52
N SER A 132 -8.09 24.20 -7.22
CA SER A 132 -8.39 23.58 -8.53
C SER A 132 -9.31 22.37 -8.37
N SER A 133 -10.21 22.16 -9.34
CA SER A 133 -10.96 20.91 -9.46
C SER A 133 -10.08 19.74 -9.88
N PHE A 134 -8.91 20.02 -10.46
CA PHE A 134 -7.95 19.03 -10.95
C PHE A 134 -6.59 19.15 -10.25
N TRP A 135 -5.96 18.01 -9.98
CA TRP A 135 -4.69 17.93 -9.26
C TRP A 135 -3.73 16.94 -9.94
N PRO A 136 -2.42 17.24 -10.00
CA PRO A 136 -1.44 16.33 -10.56
C PRO A 136 -1.30 15.06 -9.70
N PHE A 137 -1.02 13.94 -10.37
CA PHE A 137 -0.64 12.66 -9.77
C PHE A 137 0.54 12.06 -10.57
N GLY A 138 1.30 11.14 -9.98
CA GLY A 138 2.47 10.58 -10.64
C GLY A 138 3.64 11.56 -10.76
N SER A 139 4.61 11.22 -11.60
CA SER A 139 5.78 12.07 -11.87
C SER A 139 5.58 12.88 -13.15
N TYR A 140 6.06 14.12 -13.16
CA TYR A 140 6.03 15.01 -14.32
C TYR A 140 7.45 15.27 -14.80
N LEU A 141 7.69 15.01 -16.08
CA LEU A 141 8.94 15.32 -16.77
C LEU A 141 8.72 16.58 -17.62
N PHE A 142 9.18 17.72 -17.12
CA PHE A 142 9.17 18.98 -17.86
C PHE A 142 10.33 18.98 -18.86
N CYS A 143 10.04 19.06 -20.14
CA CYS A 143 11.01 19.07 -21.22
C CYS A 143 11.09 20.45 -21.86
N THR A 144 12.30 20.97 -22.00
CA THR A 144 12.57 22.26 -22.64
C THR A 144 13.68 22.12 -23.67
N ASN A 145 13.99 23.23 -24.35
CA ASN A 145 15.16 23.31 -25.20
C ASN A 145 16.50 23.23 -24.44
N MET A 146 16.49 23.45 -23.12
CA MET A 146 17.69 23.50 -22.29
C MET A 146 17.96 22.22 -21.52
N GLY A 147 16.95 21.37 -21.32
CA GLY A 147 17.07 20.16 -20.53
C GLY A 147 15.73 19.55 -20.21
N ALA A 148 15.74 18.65 -19.22
CA ALA A 148 14.52 18.13 -18.63
C ALA A 148 14.62 18.06 -17.10
N VAL A 149 13.51 18.27 -16.42
CA VAL A 149 13.40 18.17 -14.96
C VAL A 149 12.23 17.29 -14.58
N CYS A 150 12.50 16.25 -13.79
CA CYS A 150 11.49 15.35 -13.27
C CYS A 150 11.10 15.73 -11.84
N VAL A 151 9.79 15.86 -11.58
CA VAL A 151 9.24 16.23 -10.27
C VAL A 151 8.01 15.38 -9.94
N ASP A 152 7.81 15.06 -8.67
CA ASP A 152 6.69 14.25 -8.16
C ASP A 152 5.84 15.00 -7.10
N ASN A 153 6.23 16.22 -6.76
CA ASN A 153 5.54 17.03 -5.77
C ASN A 153 4.42 17.84 -6.43
N GLY A 154 3.16 17.55 -6.08
CA GLY A 154 1.99 18.18 -6.73
C GLY A 154 1.97 19.71 -6.68
N LEU A 155 2.38 20.33 -5.56
CA LEU A 155 2.45 21.79 -5.43
C LEU A 155 3.51 22.37 -6.38
N LEU A 156 4.69 21.74 -6.43
CA LEU A 156 5.75 22.14 -7.34
C LEU A 156 5.33 21.94 -8.80
N ILE A 157 4.64 20.85 -9.13
CA ILE A 157 4.13 20.58 -10.48
C ILE A 157 3.19 21.71 -10.93
N VAL A 158 2.22 22.09 -10.10
CA VAL A 158 1.30 23.21 -10.42
C VAL A 158 2.06 24.52 -10.58
N LYS A 159 3.02 24.82 -9.69
CA LYS A 159 3.86 26.03 -9.79
C LYS A 159 4.68 26.02 -11.09
N LEU A 160 5.28 24.89 -11.47
CA LEU A 160 6.06 24.77 -12.70
C LEU A 160 5.18 24.83 -13.96
N LEU A 161 3.98 24.26 -13.94
CA LEU A 161 3.01 24.39 -15.04
C LEU A 161 2.67 25.87 -15.33
N TYR A 162 2.56 26.69 -14.29
CA TYR A 162 2.38 28.14 -14.40
C TYR A 162 3.64 28.85 -14.91
N LEU A 163 4.77 28.65 -14.23
CA LEU A 163 6.02 29.37 -14.52
C LEU A 163 6.55 29.09 -15.93
N THR A 164 6.43 27.85 -16.40
CA THR A 164 6.87 27.48 -17.76
C THR A 164 5.94 28.03 -18.84
N LEU A 165 4.63 28.12 -18.58
CA LEU A 165 3.67 28.69 -19.52
C LEU A 165 3.78 30.23 -19.61
N LEU A 166 4.16 30.88 -18.51
CA LEU A 166 4.30 32.34 -18.41
C LEU A 166 5.30 32.91 -19.42
N ASN A 167 6.36 32.16 -19.73
CA ASN A 167 7.39 32.55 -20.70
C ASN A 167 6.99 32.23 -22.16
N GLY A 168 5.79 31.68 -22.38
CA GLY A 168 5.27 31.33 -23.69
C GLY A 168 4.35 32.37 -24.33
N SER A 169 3.96 32.08 -25.55
CA SER A 169 2.94 32.79 -26.35
C SER A 169 1.80 31.86 -26.75
N PRO A 170 0.62 32.37 -27.15
CA PRO A 170 -0.47 31.54 -27.66
C PRO A 170 -0.04 30.60 -28.79
N SER A 171 0.79 31.05 -29.74
CA SER A 171 1.29 30.22 -30.84
C SER A 171 2.24 29.12 -30.36
N SER A 172 3.26 29.47 -29.57
CA SER A 172 4.21 28.50 -29.01
C SER A 172 3.52 27.45 -28.14
N SER A 173 2.45 27.83 -27.43
CA SER A 173 1.71 26.91 -26.57
C SER A 173 0.99 25.79 -27.33
N LEU A 174 0.69 26.04 -28.60
CA LEU A 174 0.02 25.10 -29.48
C LEU A 174 1.04 24.29 -30.31
N GLU A 175 2.12 24.94 -30.74
CA GLU A 175 3.27 24.29 -31.40
C GLU A 175 3.93 23.26 -30.47
N ASP A 176 4.15 23.61 -29.21
CA ASP A 176 4.74 22.73 -28.20
C ASP A 176 3.88 21.48 -27.94
N HIS A 177 2.56 21.56 -28.13
CA HIS A 177 1.67 20.40 -28.01
C HIS A 177 1.88 19.38 -29.13
N LEU A 178 2.25 19.85 -30.33
CA LEU A 178 2.56 18.99 -31.48
C LEU A 178 4.04 18.58 -31.53
N GLY A 179 4.92 19.35 -30.86
CA GLY A 179 6.36 19.27 -30.97
C GLY A 179 7.08 18.23 -30.09
N TYR A 180 6.38 17.29 -29.45
CA TYR A 180 7.00 16.36 -28.48
C TYR A 180 8.19 15.56 -29.05
N THR A 181 8.17 15.20 -30.34
CA THR A 181 9.28 14.51 -31.00
C THR A 181 10.59 15.31 -30.91
N HIS A 182 10.53 16.63 -31.12
CA HIS A 182 11.71 17.51 -31.07
C HIS A 182 12.31 17.55 -29.67
N PHE A 183 11.46 17.75 -28.65
CA PHE A 183 11.91 17.83 -27.26
C PHE A 183 12.53 16.52 -26.78
N ILE A 184 11.92 15.37 -27.09
CA ILE A 184 12.44 14.06 -26.66
C ILE A 184 13.78 13.78 -27.33
N GLN A 185 13.91 14.00 -28.63
CA GLN A 185 15.18 13.82 -29.34
C GLN A 185 16.30 14.68 -28.75
N LYS A 186 15.97 15.93 -28.39
CA LYS A 186 16.93 16.86 -27.82
C LYS A 186 17.36 16.48 -26.39
N VAL A 187 16.42 16.09 -25.54
CA VAL A 187 16.72 15.60 -24.18
C VAL A 187 17.57 14.33 -24.25
N HIS A 188 17.24 13.42 -25.17
CA HIS A 188 18.04 12.22 -25.44
C HIS A 188 19.47 12.58 -25.86
N TRP A 189 19.64 13.54 -26.77
CA TRP A 189 20.97 14.02 -27.19
C TRP A 189 21.76 14.64 -26.05
N GLN A 190 21.14 15.51 -25.24
CA GLN A 190 21.78 16.16 -24.10
C GLN A 190 22.24 15.16 -23.03
N PHE A 191 21.50 14.07 -22.85
CA PHE A 191 21.88 12.98 -21.96
C PHE A 191 23.12 12.23 -22.48
N ILE A 192 23.19 11.95 -23.79
CA ILE A 192 24.33 11.28 -24.42
C ILE A 192 25.58 12.16 -24.39
N GLU A 193 25.45 13.46 -24.67
CA GLU A 193 26.58 14.40 -24.74
C GLU A 193 27.15 14.79 -23.37
N SER A 194 26.59 14.28 -22.25
CA SER A 194 27.05 14.59 -20.89
C SER A 194 27.19 16.09 -20.62
N ARG A 195 26.15 16.86 -21.02
CA ARG A 195 26.20 18.33 -21.05
C ARG A 195 26.75 18.92 -19.74
N SER A 196 27.84 19.69 -19.85
CA SER A 196 28.35 20.53 -18.76
C SER A 196 27.49 21.79 -18.60
N PHE A 197 27.28 22.22 -17.35
CA PHE A 197 26.61 23.47 -16.98
C PHE A 197 27.11 24.66 -17.81
N MET A 198 26.20 25.44 -18.42
CA MET A 198 26.58 26.59 -19.27
C MET A 198 26.58 27.93 -18.51
N GLY A 199 26.07 27.96 -17.27
CA GLY A 199 25.83 29.16 -16.47
C GLY A 199 26.92 29.56 -15.48
N GLY A 200 28.20 29.60 -15.87
CA GLY A 200 29.28 30.12 -15.01
C GLY A 200 29.61 29.23 -13.78
N ASN A 201 30.04 29.84 -12.67
CA ASN A 201 30.45 29.10 -11.47
C ASN A 201 29.24 28.46 -10.77
N LEU A 202 29.20 27.12 -10.72
CA LEU A 202 28.26 26.39 -9.86
C LEU A 202 28.52 26.75 -8.39
N PRO A 203 27.47 26.89 -7.57
CA PRO A 203 27.64 27.00 -6.12
C PRO A 203 28.46 25.82 -5.58
N GLU A 204 29.44 26.09 -4.71
CA GLU A 204 30.32 25.06 -4.11
C GLU A 204 29.53 23.97 -3.36
N ALA A 205 28.34 24.31 -2.84
CA ALA A 205 27.44 23.34 -2.25
C ALA A 205 26.69 22.54 -3.32
N SER A 206 26.96 21.23 -3.41
CA SER A 206 26.30 20.31 -4.37
C SER A 206 24.77 20.37 -4.36
N ASN A 207 24.19 20.75 -3.22
CA ASN A 207 22.76 20.91 -3.05
C ASN A 207 22.16 22.12 -3.78
N GLU A 208 22.90 23.22 -3.87
CA GLU A 208 22.48 24.42 -4.58
C GLU A 208 22.78 24.29 -6.07
N ALA A 209 23.90 23.66 -6.44
CA ALA A 209 24.24 23.29 -7.81
C ALA A 209 23.10 22.54 -8.53
N GLY A 210 22.50 21.53 -7.89
CA GLY A 210 21.38 20.78 -8.48
C GLY A 210 20.11 21.61 -8.69
N ILE A 211 19.84 22.61 -7.85
CA ILE A 211 18.68 23.50 -8.02
C ILE A 211 18.94 24.49 -9.15
N THR A 212 20.15 25.03 -9.22
CA THR A 212 20.56 25.92 -10.32
C THR A 212 20.47 25.21 -11.67
N LEU A 213 20.96 23.97 -11.75
CA LEU A 213 20.84 23.13 -12.95
C LEU A 213 19.39 22.84 -13.34
N ALA A 214 18.52 22.59 -12.35
CA ALA A 214 17.10 22.38 -12.61
C ALA A 214 16.42 23.65 -13.17
N LEU A 215 16.75 24.83 -12.65
CA LEU A 215 16.22 26.10 -13.18
C LEU A 215 16.68 26.37 -14.62
N GLU A 216 17.96 26.13 -14.92
CA GLU A 216 18.50 26.24 -16.28
C GLU A 216 17.80 25.26 -17.22
N SER A 217 17.61 24.01 -16.78
CA SER A 217 16.91 22.98 -17.56
C SER A 217 15.42 23.29 -17.78
N LEU A 218 14.82 24.13 -16.93
CA LEU A 218 13.45 24.64 -17.12
C LEU A 218 13.39 25.87 -18.02
N GLY A 219 14.53 26.39 -18.49
CA GLY A 219 14.59 27.61 -19.28
C GLY A 219 14.23 28.86 -18.49
N ILE A 220 14.33 28.83 -17.16
CA ILE A 220 14.06 29.99 -16.28
C ILE A 220 15.40 30.68 -16.01
N ALA A 221 15.61 31.85 -16.62
CA ALA A 221 16.86 32.57 -16.46
C ALA A 221 17.02 33.16 -15.05
N SER A 222 18.25 33.19 -14.53
CA SER A 222 18.56 33.64 -13.16
C SER A 222 18.12 35.08 -12.83
N HIS A 223 17.94 35.92 -13.85
CA HIS A 223 17.57 37.33 -13.73
C HIS A 223 16.06 37.61 -13.86
N GLU A 224 15.24 36.59 -14.11
CA GLU A 224 13.79 36.75 -14.18
C GLU A 224 13.17 36.94 -12.78
N LEU A 225 12.16 37.81 -12.67
CA LEU A 225 11.45 38.11 -11.42
C LEU A 225 10.90 36.83 -10.72
N ASN A 226 10.64 35.78 -11.51
CA ASN A 226 10.05 34.52 -11.08
C ASN A 226 11.08 33.42 -10.75
N SER A 227 12.37 33.66 -11.00
CA SER A 227 13.46 32.73 -10.73
C SER A 227 13.58 32.41 -9.24
N GLU A 228 13.46 33.41 -8.38
CA GLU A 228 13.54 33.22 -6.92
C GLU A 228 12.33 32.44 -6.37
N ASP A 229 11.15 32.66 -6.94
CA ASP A 229 9.93 31.90 -6.63
C ASP A 229 10.09 30.41 -7.00
N ALA A 230 10.58 30.13 -8.21
CA ALA A 230 10.85 28.78 -8.69
C ALA A 230 11.91 28.07 -7.82
N LYS A 231 12.99 28.78 -7.49
CA LYS A 231 14.07 28.32 -6.63
C LYS A 231 13.58 27.99 -5.22
N LYS A 232 12.74 28.84 -4.64
CA LYS A 232 12.11 28.59 -3.33
C LYS A 232 11.23 27.34 -3.36
N ALA A 233 10.38 27.20 -4.37
CA ALA A 233 9.52 26.03 -4.52
C ALA A 233 10.32 24.72 -4.68
N LEU A 234 11.41 24.74 -5.46
CA LEU A 234 12.33 23.61 -5.59
C LEU A 234 13.02 23.27 -4.26
N LYS A 235 13.47 24.29 -3.50
CA LYS A 235 14.06 24.10 -2.16
C LYS A 235 13.04 23.46 -1.19
N GLU A 236 11.79 23.90 -1.22
CA GLU A 236 10.72 23.36 -0.36
C GLU A 236 10.34 21.92 -0.72
N ALA A 237 10.20 21.60 -2.01
CA ALA A 237 9.93 20.25 -2.47
C ALA A 237 11.05 19.27 -2.07
N LYS A 238 12.31 19.68 -2.24
CA LYS A 238 13.48 18.88 -1.82
C LYS A 238 13.51 18.65 -0.31
N LYS A 239 13.17 19.68 0.50
CA LYS A 239 13.03 19.53 1.96
C LYS A 239 11.97 18.49 2.31
N SER A 240 10.81 18.50 1.65
CA SER A 240 9.74 17.52 1.86
C SER A 240 10.21 16.07 1.60
N GLY A 241 10.94 15.83 0.50
CA GLY A 241 11.55 14.52 0.23
C GLY A 241 12.56 14.08 1.29
N ARG A 242 13.42 14.99 1.75
CA ARG A 242 14.38 14.73 2.85
C ARG A 242 13.67 14.38 4.16
N THR A 243 12.56 15.04 4.47
CA THR A 243 11.76 14.76 5.66
C THR A 243 11.24 13.33 5.67
N ARG A 244 10.83 12.77 4.52
CA ARG A 244 10.40 11.35 4.44
C ARG A 244 11.52 10.38 4.80
N ASN A 245 12.72 10.61 4.26
CA ASN A 245 13.90 9.79 4.58
C ASN A 245 14.33 9.94 6.05
N LEU A 246 14.30 11.16 6.58
CA LEU A 246 14.60 11.43 7.98
C LEU A 246 13.59 10.75 8.91
N ASN A 247 12.29 10.80 8.60
CA ASN A 247 11.26 10.09 9.34
C ASN A 247 11.52 8.58 9.36
N SER A 248 11.88 7.98 8.21
CA SER A 248 12.26 6.56 8.17
C SER A 248 13.49 6.23 9.02
N ALA A 249 14.47 7.14 9.09
CA ALA A 249 15.65 6.96 9.95
C ALA A 249 15.31 7.09 11.44
N ILE A 250 14.46 8.05 11.81
CA ILE A 250 13.95 8.20 13.19
C ILE A 250 13.18 6.94 13.60
N LEU A 251 12.28 6.45 12.74
CA LEU A 251 11.54 5.20 13.02
C LEU A 251 12.48 4.00 13.20
N ALA A 252 13.59 3.94 12.46
CA ALA A 252 14.59 2.89 12.64
C ALA A 252 15.25 2.92 14.04
N ILE A 253 15.49 4.12 14.58
CA ILE A 253 16.02 4.33 15.94
C ILE A 253 14.95 3.95 16.96
N ASP A 254 13.71 4.39 16.76
CA ASP A 254 12.62 4.09 17.69
C ASP A 254 12.28 2.59 17.71
N LEU A 255 12.41 1.91 16.57
CA LEU A 255 12.34 0.45 16.50
C LEU A 255 13.40 -0.20 17.39
N SER A 256 14.65 0.28 17.38
CA SER A 256 15.68 -0.27 18.28
C SER A 256 15.38 -0.03 19.76
N LYS A 257 14.71 1.09 20.10
CA LYS A 257 14.30 1.38 21.49
C LYS A 257 13.15 0.49 21.95
N ILE A 258 12.27 0.06 21.04
CA ILE A 258 11.11 -0.77 21.40
C ILE A 258 11.37 -2.28 21.30
N ASN A 259 12.37 -2.70 20.54
CA ASN A 259 12.79 -4.10 20.41
C ASN A 259 13.01 -4.82 21.76
N PRO A 260 13.57 -4.20 22.82
CA PRO A 260 13.67 -4.83 24.13
C PRO A 260 12.32 -5.26 24.73
N LEU A 261 11.22 -4.56 24.40
CA LEU A 261 9.88 -4.96 24.86
C LEU A 261 9.41 -6.25 24.18
N ARG A 262 9.73 -6.41 22.89
CA ARG A 262 9.48 -7.64 22.12
C ARG A 262 10.28 -8.81 22.68
N ALA A 263 11.58 -8.60 22.94
CA ALA A 263 12.46 -9.60 23.54
C ALA A 263 11.97 -10.07 24.93
N GLN A 264 11.38 -9.17 25.72
CA GLN A 264 10.75 -9.56 27.00
C GLN A 264 9.52 -10.46 26.82
N ILE A 265 8.74 -10.29 25.74
CA ILE A 265 7.64 -11.19 25.40
C ILE A 265 8.18 -12.54 24.90
N GLU A 266 9.27 -12.55 24.11
CA GLU A 266 9.95 -13.79 23.72
C GLU A 266 10.46 -14.56 24.94
N TRP A 267 11.05 -13.87 25.92
CA TRP A 267 11.46 -14.49 27.17
C TRP A 267 10.26 -14.99 27.99
N TYR A 268 9.17 -14.21 28.05
CA TYR A 268 7.93 -14.67 28.65
C TYR A 268 7.46 -15.99 28.03
N LYS A 269 7.45 -16.05 26.68
CA LYS A 269 7.10 -17.25 25.93
C LYS A 269 8.00 -18.43 26.28
N ALA A 270 9.31 -18.26 26.17
CA ALA A 270 10.28 -19.32 26.48
C ALA A 270 10.17 -19.84 27.92
N SER A 271 9.82 -18.97 28.89
CA SER A 271 9.61 -19.41 30.27
C SER A 271 8.25 -20.07 30.49
N CYS A 272 7.20 -19.70 29.76
CA CYS A 272 5.93 -20.43 29.79
C CYS A 272 6.05 -21.82 29.15
N ASP A 273 6.84 -21.94 28.08
CA ASP A 273 7.05 -23.21 27.39
C ASP A 273 7.86 -24.20 28.26
N LYS A 274 8.68 -23.71 29.20
CA LYS A 274 9.43 -24.50 30.19
C LYS A 274 8.70 -24.70 31.52
N SER A 275 7.51 -24.15 31.70
CA SER A 275 6.81 -24.22 32.99
C SER A 275 6.31 -25.64 33.28
N SER A 276 6.19 -25.97 34.56
CA SER A 276 5.56 -27.22 35.01
C SER A 276 4.10 -27.33 34.60
N ASP A 277 3.44 -26.19 34.40
CA ASP A 277 2.02 -26.13 34.05
C ASP A 277 1.74 -26.63 32.63
N GLN A 278 2.76 -26.67 31.75
CA GLN A 278 2.67 -27.23 30.40
C GLN A 278 1.50 -26.66 29.57
N MET A 279 1.30 -25.34 29.63
CA MET A 279 0.20 -24.65 28.95
C MET A 279 0.64 -23.83 27.75
N GLY A 280 1.92 -23.44 27.71
CA GLY A 280 2.41 -22.46 26.76
C GLY A 280 1.97 -21.02 27.08
N TYR A 281 2.51 -20.08 26.31
CA TYR A 281 2.41 -18.65 26.61
C TYR A 281 1.02 -18.04 26.32
N TYR A 282 0.30 -18.56 25.32
CA TYR A 282 -1.06 -18.12 24.99
C TYR A 282 -2.01 -18.36 26.17
N ASP A 283 -2.11 -19.61 26.63
CA ASP A 283 -3.00 -19.99 27.72
C ASP A 283 -2.57 -19.40 29.06
N SER A 284 -1.26 -19.34 29.33
CA SER A 284 -0.73 -18.65 30.52
C SER A 284 -1.20 -17.19 30.57
N TYR A 285 -1.13 -16.48 29.44
CA TYR A 285 -1.54 -15.09 29.35
C TYR A 285 -3.08 -14.92 29.37
N LYS A 286 -3.84 -15.84 28.76
CA LYS A 286 -5.31 -15.85 28.81
C LYS A 286 -5.82 -16.06 30.23
N GLN A 287 -5.14 -16.91 31.01
CA GLN A 287 -5.51 -17.21 32.41
C GLN A 287 -4.98 -16.21 33.44
N ARG A 288 -4.30 -15.15 33.00
CA ARG A 288 -3.75 -14.14 33.92
C ARG A 288 -4.83 -13.54 34.82
N GLY A 289 -4.48 -13.37 36.09
CA GLY A 289 -5.39 -12.90 37.14
C GLY A 289 -6.23 -14.00 37.79
N LYS A 290 -6.52 -15.13 37.13
CA LYS A 290 -7.20 -16.27 37.77
C LYS A 290 -6.32 -16.97 38.81
N ARG A 291 -4.99 -16.93 38.62
CA ARG A 291 -3.97 -17.49 39.55
C ARG A 291 -3.36 -16.43 40.48
N GLY A 292 -3.99 -15.26 40.59
CA GLY A 292 -3.45 -14.09 41.27
C GLY A 292 -2.75 -13.09 40.35
N ALA A 293 -2.59 -11.86 40.82
CA ALA A 293 -1.97 -10.79 40.04
C ALA A 293 -0.44 -10.96 39.97
N SER A 294 0.07 -11.41 38.84
CA SER A 294 1.51 -11.49 38.59
C SER A 294 2.05 -10.19 38.01
N LYS A 295 3.08 -9.61 38.64
CA LYS A 295 3.83 -8.46 38.10
C LYS A 295 4.35 -8.74 36.69
N ARG A 296 4.68 -10.01 36.40
CA ARG A 296 5.16 -10.48 35.10
C ARG A 296 4.07 -10.36 34.03
N ASP A 297 2.86 -10.82 34.32
CA ASP A 297 1.74 -10.78 33.35
C ASP A 297 1.32 -9.34 33.03
N PHE A 298 1.30 -8.47 34.05
CA PHE A 298 1.05 -7.05 33.84
C PHE A 298 2.10 -6.40 32.93
N LYS A 299 3.38 -6.71 33.17
CA LYS A 299 4.49 -6.22 32.34
C LYS A 299 4.36 -6.67 30.88
N VAL A 300 4.00 -7.92 30.63
CA VAL A 300 3.76 -8.46 29.29
C VAL A 300 2.60 -7.74 28.60
N ASN A 301 1.47 -7.53 29.29
CA ASN A 301 0.36 -6.77 28.75
C ASN A 301 0.75 -5.32 28.43
N MET A 302 1.52 -4.67 29.30
CA MET A 302 2.03 -3.32 29.04
C MET A 302 2.96 -3.28 27.82
N ASN A 303 3.84 -4.27 27.67
CA ASN A 303 4.72 -4.39 26.51
C ASN A 303 3.92 -4.60 25.22
N ARG A 304 2.89 -5.46 25.23
CA ARG A 304 1.95 -5.67 24.12
C ARG A 304 1.33 -4.36 23.66
N ILE A 305 0.78 -3.57 24.59
CA ILE A 305 0.13 -2.29 24.30
C ILE A 305 1.14 -1.26 23.75
N ARG A 306 2.34 -1.18 24.33
CA ARG A 306 3.38 -0.25 23.85
C ARG A 306 3.84 -0.59 22.43
N LEU A 307 4.02 -1.88 22.14
CA LEU A 307 4.37 -2.35 20.79
C LEU A 307 3.26 -2.04 19.79
N ALA A 308 1.99 -2.27 20.16
CA ALA A 308 0.85 -1.92 19.31
C ALA A 308 0.85 -0.42 18.95
N LYS A 309 0.99 0.47 19.95
CA LYS A 309 1.04 1.93 19.74
C LYS A 309 2.16 2.37 18.79
N PHE A 310 3.33 1.75 18.89
CA PHE A 310 4.44 2.04 17.98
C PHE A 310 4.09 1.64 16.54
N TRP A 311 3.58 0.43 16.34
CA TRP A 311 3.23 -0.06 15.01
C TRP A 311 2.06 0.71 14.40
N ASP A 312 1.06 1.07 15.18
CA ASP A 312 -0.05 1.93 14.74
C ASP A 312 0.50 3.31 14.28
N SER A 313 1.45 3.91 15.01
CA SER A 313 2.13 5.15 14.61
C SER A 313 2.96 5.02 13.33
N VAL A 314 3.63 3.88 13.13
CA VAL A 314 4.35 3.59 11.88
C VAL A 314 3.37 3.53 10.71
N ILE A 315 2.25 2.84 10.87
CA ILE A 315 1.21 2.71 9.85
C ILE A 315 0.59 4.08 9.52
N ASP A 316 0.27 4.89 10.54
CA ASP A 316 -0.29 6.23 10.34
C ASP A 316 0.65 7.12 9.52
N LYS A 317 1.97 7.05 9.78
CA LYS A 317 2.98 7.79 9.00
C LYS A 317 3.09 7.28 7.58
N TRP A 318 2.98 5.97 7.38
CA TRP A 318 2.99 5.34 6.07
C TRP A 318 1.80 5.80 5.21
N GLU A 319 0.58 5.75 5.76
CA GLU A 319 -0.65 6.19 5.06
C GLU A 319 -0.67 7.68 4.76
N LYS A 320 -0.13 8.50 5.66
CA LYS A 320 -0.01 9.95 5.46
C LYS A 320 1.11 10.32 4.47
N ASN A 321 1.71 9.36 3.76
CA ASN A 321 2.79 9.57 2.80
C ASN A 321 4.01 10.32 3.38
N GLN A 322 4.25 10.13 4.68
CA GLN A 322 5.37 10.73 5.42
C GLN A 322 6.63 9.85 5.42
N LEU A 323 6.57 8.69 4.77
CA LEU A 323 7.65 7.71 4.65
C LEU A 323 8.00 7.48 3.17
N PRO A 324 9.17 6.88 2.88
CA PRO A 324 9.55 6.51 1.52
C PRO A 324 8.53 5.59 0.84
N TYR A 325 8.41 5.67 -0.48
CA TYR A 325 7.40 4.94 -1.26
C TYR A 325 7.51 3.41 -1.11
N ASP A 326 8.75 2.92 -1.05
CA ASP A 326 9.12 1.51 -0.94
C ASP A 326 9.17 1.01 0.51
N PHE A 327 8.80 1.84 1.50
CA PHE A 327 8.98 1.52 2.94
C PHE A 327 8.39 0.16 3.33
N HIS A 328 7.19 -0.14 2.83
CA HIS A 328 6.44 -1.37 3.07
C HIS A 328 7.04 -2.61 2.39
N LYS A 329 7.91 -2.44 1.40
CA LYS A 329 8.61 -3.52 0.68
C LYS A 329 10.00 -3.80 1.24
N ARG A 330 10.54 -2.90 2.06
CA ARG A 330 11.88 -3.05 2.63
C ARG A 330 11.89 -4.21 3.63
N ALA A 331 12.75 -5.20 3.38
CA ALA A 331 12.90 -6.41 4.20
C ALA A 331 13.00 -6.13 5.71
N LYS A 332 13.65 -5.04 6.12
CA LYS A 332 13.72 -4.62 7.53
C LYS A 332 12.33 -4.48 8.17
N TRP A 333 11.42 -3.77 7.50
CA TRP A 333 10.09 -3.45 8.05
C TRP A 333 9.14 -4.63 7.91
N VAL A 334 9.17 -5.33 6.77
CA VAL A 334 8.41 -6.55 6.51
C VAL A 334 8.74 -7.64 7.55
N ASN A 335 10.02 -7.92 7.75
CA ASN A 335 10.43 -8.94 8.72
C ASN A 335 10.12 -8.51 10.17
N ALA A 336 10.37 -7.24 10.52
CA ALA A 336 10.11 -6.75 11.88
C ALA A 336 8.62 -6.79 12.23
N SER A 337 7.74 -6.40 11.28
CA SER A 337 6.29 -6.45 11.49
C SER A 337 5.78 -7.89 11.53
N GLN A 338 6.32 -8.78 10.70
CA GLN A 338 6.00 -10.21 10.72
C GLN A 338 6.38 -10.85 12.06
N PHE A 339 7.61 -10.65 12.55
CA PHE A 339 8.02 -11.18 13.86
C PHE A 339 7.20 -10.62 15.01
N TYR A 340 6.81 -9.35 14.94
CA TYR A 340 5.86 -8.77 15.90
C TYR A 340 4.49 -9.46 15.82
N LYS A 341 3.92 -9.61 14.62
CA LYS A 341 2.62 -10.25 14.38
C LYS A 341 2.59 -11.68 14.93
N LEU A 342 3.53 -12.52 14.53
CA LEU A 342 3.59 -13.93 14.95
C LEU A 342 3.74 -14.10 16.48
N LEU A 343 4.39 -13.15 17.15
CA LEU A 343 4.59 -13.21 18.60
C LEU A 343 3.41 -12.63 19.39
N VAL A 344 2.88 -11.48 18.94
CA VAL A 344 1.99 -10.63 19.74
C VAL A 344 0.52 -10.78 19.38
N GLU A 345 0.16 -11.09 18.13
CA GLU A 345 -1.24 -11.31 17.73
C GLU A 345 -1.91 -12.43 18.56
N PRO A 346 -1.24 -13.56 18.89
CA PRO A 346 -1.78 -14.54 19.83
C PRO A 346 -2.16 -13.95 21.21
N LEU A 347 -1.43 -12.96 21.70
CA LEU A 347 -1.75 -12.30 22.97
C LEU A 347 -2.94 -11.34 22.85
N ASP A 348 -3.08 -10.68 21.71
CA ASP A 348 -4.27 -9.87 21.40
C ASP A 348 -5.51 -10.75 21.29
N ILE A 349 -5.40 -11.92 20.64
CA ILE A 349 -6.45 -12.94 20.58
C ILE A 349 -6.79 -13.43 21.99
N ALA A 350 -5.79 -13.81 22.78
CA ALA A 350 -6.00 -14.25 24.16
C ALA A 350 -6.76 -13.20 24.97
N GLU A 351 -6.42 -11.90 24.81
CA GLU A 351 -7.14 -10.84 25.51
C GLU A 351 -8.57 -10.65 25.02
N TYR A 352 -8.80 -10.76 23.71
CA TYR A 352 -10.13 -10.67 23.11
C TYR A 352 -11.08 -11.74 23.66
N TYR A 353 -10.62 -12.99 23.73
CA TYR A 353 -11.44 -14.09 24.28
C TYR A 353 -11.50 -14.06 25.81
N ARG A 354 -10.42 -13.68 26.51
CA ARG A 354 -10.42 -13.53 27.97
C ARG A 354 -11.45 -12.52 28.47
N SER A 355 -11.60 -11.41 27.74
CA SER A 355 -12.54 -10.33 28.08
C SER A 355 -13.98 -10.60 27.64
N GLY A 356 -14.26 -11.74 27.00
CA GLY A 356 -15.60 -12.09 26.54
C GLY A 356 -16.09 -11.27 25.33
N MET A 357 -15.19 -10.55 24.65
CA MET A 357 -15.56 -9.67 23.52
C MET A 357 -16.21 -10.42 22.36
N HIS A 358 -15.90 -11.71 22.22
CA HIS A 358 -16.52 -12.57 21.22
C HIS A 358 -18.03 -12.75 21.38
N HIS A 359 -18.57 -12.60 22.59
CA HIS A 359 -20.02 -12.61 22.82
C HIS A 359 -20.69 -11.29 22.45
N VAL A 360 -19.95 -10.17 22.51
CA VAL A 360 -20.48 -8.81 22.24
C VAL A 360 -20.33 -8.45 20.77
N LYS A 361 -19.15 -8.67 20.19
CA LYS A 361 -18.81 -8.26 18.81
C LYS A 361 -18.82 -9.43 17.82
N GLY A 362 -18.84 -10.67 18.29
CA GLY A 362 -18.62 -11.87 17.46
C GLY A 362 -17.15 -12.31 17.43
N HIS A 363 -16.83 -13.39 16.73
CA HIS A 363 -15.48 -13.98 16.77
C HIS A 363 -14.38 -13.08 16.19
N TYR A 364 -13.14 -13.32 16.65
CA TYR A 364 -11.99 -12.45 16.41
C TYR A 364 -11.71 -12.22 14.93
N MET A 365 -11.74 -13.26 14.10
CA MET A 365 -11.38 -13.16 12.67
C MET A 365 -12.19 -12.11 11.92
N LYS A 366 -13.49 -12.01 12.22
CA LYS A 366 -14.40 -11.10 11.54
C LYS A 366 -14.52 -9.75 12.24
N HIS A 367 -14.48 -9.72 13.58
CA HIS A 367 -14.88 -8.54 14.36
C HIS A 367 -13.86 -8.06 15.40
N GLY A 368 -12.81 -8.82 15.66
CA GLY A 368 -11.79 -8.51 16.66
C GLY A 368 -10.40 -8.21 16.10
N ARG A 369 -10.11 -8.64 14.87
CA ARG A 369 -8.78 -8.53 14.28
C ARG A 369 -8.42 -7.09 13.93
N GLU A 370 -7.37 -6.61 14.59
CA GLU A 370 -6.87 -5.25 14.51
C GLU A 370 -6.30 -4.94 13.12
N ARG A 371 -6.48 -3.70 12.70
CA ARG A 371 -6.13 -3.24 11.34
C ARG A 371 -4.65 -3.47 11.00
N ARG A 372 -3.75 -3.27 11.97
CA ARG A 372 -2.30 -3.47 11.82
C ARG A 372 -1.92 -4.85 11.29
N TYR A 373 -2.59 -5.90 11.76
CA TYR A 373 -2.24 -7.27 11.36
C TYR A 373 -2.63 -7.56 9.91
N LYS A 374 -3.76 -7.00 9.45
CA LYS A 374 -4.18 -7.10 8.05
C LYS A 374 -3.19 -6.42 7.11
N ILE A 375 -2.67 -5.25 7.51
CA ILE A 375 -1.65 -4.52 6.73
C ILE A 375 -0.35 -5.30 6.67
N PHE A 376 0.05 -5.94 7.78
CA PHE A 376 1.25 -6.77 7.80
C PHE A 376 1.10 -8.05 6.98
N ASP A 377 -0.10 -8.62 6.85
CA ASP A 377 -0.35 -9.69 5.88
C ASP A 377 -0.09 -9.19 4.46
N THR A 378 -0.61 -8.00 4.10
CA THR A 378 -0.35 -7.39 2.78
C THR A 378 1.14 -7.17 2.55
N TRP A 379 1.85 -6.53 3.48
CA TRP A 379 3.29 -6.28 3.35
C TRP A 379 4.12 -7.56 3.22
N TRP A 380 3.70 -8.65 3.87
CA TRP A 380 4.36 -9.94 3.78
C TRP A 380 4.11 -10.61 2.43
N ASN A 381 2.84 -10.69 2.01
CA ASN A 381 2.44 -11.36 0.78
C ASN A 381 2.95 -10.66 -0.47
N ASP A 382 2.94 -9.32 -0.51
CA ASP A 382 3.45 -8.54 -1.64
C ASP A 382 4.95 -8.82 -1.88
N GLY A 383 5.71 -9.04 -0.80
CA GLY A 383 7.13 -9.39 -0.88
C GLY A 383 7.39 -10.82 -1.38
N GLU A 384 6.49 -11.77 -1.09
CA GLU A 384 6.62 -13.16 -1.58
C GLU A 384 6.28 -13.27 -3.07
N VAL A 385 5.28 -12.53 -3.55
CA VAL A 385 4.87 -12.51 -4.96
C VAL A 385 5.95 -11.89 -5.86
N GLU A 386 6.57 -10.79 -5.43
CA GLU A 386 7.61 -10.11 -6.23
C GLU A 386 8.93 -10.89 -6.28
N ASN A 387 9.26 -11.67 -5.25
CA ASN A 387 10.52 -12.43 -5.21
C ASN A 387 10.46 -13.78 -5.93
N GLY A 388 9.31 -14.16 -6.49
CA GLY A 388 9.15 -15.42 -7.24
C GLY A 388 9.55 -16.64 -6.44
N THR A 389 9.59 -16.54 -5.11
CA THR A 389 9.89 -17.63 -4.21
C THR A 389 8.67 -18.51 -4.12
N ASP A 390 8.53 -19.38 -5.11
CA ASP A 390 7.72 -20.58 -5.05
C ASP A 390 8.30 -21.41 -3.89
N HIS A 391 7.87 -21.11 -2.67
CA HIS A 391 8.20 -21.89 -1.50
C HIS A 391 7.45 -23.22 -1.65
N THR A 392 8.01 -24.13 -2.45
CA THR A 392 7.95 -25.55 -2.10
C THR A 392 8.56 -25.63 -0.70
N THR A 393 7.70 -25.55 0.33
CA THR A 393 8.10 -25.52 1.73
C THR A 393 8.83 -26.81 2.01
N ALA A 394 10.16 -26.79 1.91
CA ALA A 394 10.99 -27.90 2.35
C ALA A 394 10.58 -28.21 3.79
N ALA A 395 10.14 -29.45 4.01
CA ALA A 395 9.56 -29.87 5.28
C ALA A 395 10.50 -29.48 6.43
N ARG A 396 9.99 -28.74 7.41
CA ARG A 396 10.82 -28.22 8.50
C ARG A 396 11.40 -29.38 9.30
N SER A 397 12.69 -29.29 9.65
CA SER A 397 13.32 -30.30 10.52
C SER A 397 12.85 -30.15 11.99
N ARG A 398 12.54 -28.93 12.42
CA ARG A 398 12.10 -28.58 13.79
C ARG A 398 10.84 -27.71 13.78
N PHE A 399 10.07 -27.79 14.86
CA PHE A 399 8.96 -26.88 15.13
C PHE A 399 9.38 -25.42 15.05
N ALA A 400 8.48 -24.58 14.57
CA ALA A 400 8.72 -23.14 14.46
C ALA A 400 8.86 -22.51 15.86
N SER A 401 9.66 -21.45 15.97
CA SER A 401 9.78 -20.70 17.23
C SER A 401 8.47 -19.97 17.58
N SER A 402 7.70 -19.60 16.56
CA SER A 402 6.36 -19.05 16.65
C SER A 402 5.49 -19.72 15.59
N THR A 403 4.22 -19.96 15.89
CA THR A 403 3.27 -20.53 14.92
C THR A 403 3.17 -19.63 13.70
N GLN A 404 3.32 -20.19 12.48
CA GLN A 404 3.37 -19.41 11.24
C GLN A 404 2.03 -18.76 10.87
N ASP A 405 0.90 -19.36 11.27
CA ASP A 405 -0.40 -18.68 11.27
C ASP A 405 -0.61 -17.96 12.61
N SER A 406 -0.47 -16.64 12.60
CA SER A 406 -0.70 -15.81 13.80
C SER A 406 -2.14 -15.83 14.30
N CYS A 407 -3.10 -16.19 13.43
CA CYS A 407 -4.51 -16.34 13.76
C CYS A 407 -4.89 -17.75 14.22
N PHE A 408 -3.93 -18.68 14.35
CA PHE A 408 -4.18 -20.06 14.74
C PHE A 408 -5.06 -20.17 16.01
N TRP A 409 -4.72 -19.42 17.04
CA TRP A 409 -5.46 -19.44 18.31
C TRP A 409 -6.89 -18.92 18.18
N ALA A 410 -7.17 -17.96 17.29
CA ALA A 410 -8.54 -17.52 17.05
C ALA A 410 -9.39 -18.65 16.45
N LYS A 411 -8.81 -19.44 15.54
CA LYS A 411 -9.46 -20.62 14.95
C LYS A 411 -9.72 -21.72 15.99
N VAL A 412 -8.78 -21.92 16.94
CA VAL A 412 -8.99 -22.85 18.08
C VAL A 412 -10.20 -22.43 18.92
N GLU A 413 -10.30 -21.15 19.29
CA GLU A 413 -11.41 -20.65 20.10
C GLU A 413 -12.76 -20.74 19.36
N GLU A 414 -12.77 -20.47 18.06
CA GLU A 414 -13.96 -20.68 17.22
C GLU A 414 -14.36 -22.16 17.15
N ALA A 415 -13.40 -23.07 16.98
CA ALA A 415 -13.66 -24.51 16.92
C ALA A 415 -14.20 -25.04 18.25
N ARG A 416 -13.66 -24.57 19.40
CA ARG A 416 -14.18 -24.92 20.73
C ARG A 416 -15.60 -24.42 20.95
N ASP A 417 -15.89 -23.17 20.61
CA ASP A 417 -17.25 -22.62 20.73
C ASP A 417 -18.24 -23.36 19.80
N ARG A 418 -17.81 -23.74 18.60
CA ARG A 418 -18.58 -24.61 17.69
C ARG A 418 -18.84 -25.99 18.29
N LEU A 419 -17.85 -26.59 18.94
CA LEU A 419 -18.00 -27.88 19.63
C LEU A 419 -19.01 -27.80 20.78
N ILE A 420 -19.03 -26.71 21.54
CA ILE A 420 -20.03 -26.49 22.58
C ILE A 420 -21.44 -26.37 21.96
N LYS A 421 -21.56 -25.61 20.87
CA LYS A 421 -22.84 -25.45 20.15
C LYS A 421 -23.35 -26.76 19.54
N VAL A 422 -22.47 -27.56 18.94
CA VAL A 422 -22.88 -28.82 18.28
C VAL A 422 -23.45 -29.83 19.27
N ARG A 423 -22.97 -29.84 20.53
CA ARG A 423 -23.50 -30.68 21.61
C ARG A 423 -24.92 -30.30 22.03
N ALA A 424 -25.34 -29.07 21.76
CA ALA A 424 -26.66 -28.54 22.11
C ALA A 424 -27.59 -28.34 20.89
N GLU A 425 -27.13 -28.62 19.67
CA GLU A 425 -27.86 -28.36 18.44
C GLU A 425 -28.84 -29.50 18.12
N ALA A 426 -30.12 -29.15 17.92
CA ALA A 426 -31.17 -30.09 17.58
C ALA A 426 -31.44 -30.18 16.07
N ASP A 427 -31.08 -29.15 15.29
CA ASP A 427 -31.27 -29.12 13.84
C ASP A 427 -30.19 -29.94 13.13
N ALA A 428 -30.60 -31.05 12.50
CA ALA A 428 -29.71 -31.95 11.78
C ALA A 428 -28.86 -31.28 10.68
N ARG A 429 -29.40 -30.29 9.96
CA ARG A 429 -28.65 -29.60 8.89
C ARG A 429 -27.58 -28.69 9.47
N LYS A 430 -27.89 -27.97 10.54
CA LYS A 430 -26.91 -27.13 11.25
C LYS A 430 -25.85 -27.99 11.94
N PHE A 431 -26.26 -29.10 12.52
CA PHE A 431 -25.38 -30.09 13.14
C PHE A 431 -24.31 -30.57 12.15
N VAL A 432 -24.71 -31.06 10.96
CA VAL A 432 -23.78 -31.54 9.92
C VAL A 432 -22.82 -30.43 9.49
N LYS A 433 -23.33 -29.21 9.25
CA LYS A 433 -22.49 -28.08 8.85
C LYS A 433 -21.44 -27.72 9.90
N ILE A 434 -21.82 -27.66 11.17
CA ILE A 434 -20.89 -27.36 12.27
C ILE A 434 -19.84 -28.48 12.39
N LEU A 435 -20.24 -29.74 12.24
CA LEU A 435 -19.34 -30.90 12.27
C LEU A 435 -18.30 -30.86 11.14
N GLU A 436 -18.73 -30.53 9.91
CA GLU A 436 -17.82 -30.34 8.77
C GLU A 436 -16.81 -29.23 9.04
N ASP A 437 -17.26 -28.11 9.60
CA ASP A 437 -16.42 -26.96 9.90
C ASP A 437 -15.37 -27.28 10.99
N ILE A 438 -15.74 -28.04 12.03
CA ILE A 438 -14.80 -28.53 13.05
C ILE A 438 -13.80 -29.51 12.42
N THR A 439 -14.26 -30.41 11.55
CA THR A 439 -13.41 -31.39 10.86
C THR A 439 -12.41 -30.71 9.92
N LYS A 440 -12.83 -29.67 9.18
CA LYS A 440 -11.94 -28.84 8.36
C LYS A 440 -10.86 -28.17 9.22
N PHE A 441 -11.22 -27.68 10.40
CA PHE A 441 -10.24 -27.13 11.34
C PHE A 441 -9.26 -28.19 11.87
N ASP A 442 -9.72 -29.39 12.24
CA ASP A 442 -8.84 -30.48 12.68
C ASP A 442 -7.83 -30.86 11.58
N GLN A 443 -8.30 -31.06 10.35
CA GLN A 443 -7.44 -31.34 9.20
C GLN A 443 -6.42 -30.21 8.95
N TYR A 444 -6.86 -28.96 9.04
CA TYR A 444 -6.00 -27.79 8.94
C TYR A 444 -4.90 -27.80 10.01
N ALA A 445 -5.26 -27.99 11.27
CA ALA A 445 -4.32 -28.00 12.39
C ALA A 445 -3.31 -29.15 12.28
N ARG A 446 -3.76 -30.35 11.87
CA ARG A 446 -2.87 -31.50 11.63
C ARG A 446 -1.83 -31.21 10.57
N ARG A 447 -2.22 -30.63 9.42
CA ARG A 447 -1.28 -30.24 8.36
C ARG A 447 -0.21 -29.27 8.86
N LEU A 448 -0.60 -28.26 9.64
CA LEU A 448 0.36 -27.31 10.24
C LEU A 448 1.34 -28.00 11.20
N ILE A 449 0.87 -29.00 11.97
CA ILE A 449 1.71 -29.77 12.90
C ILE A 449 2.66 -30.70 12.14
N GLU A 450 2.17 -31.40 11.12
CA GLU A 450 2.95 -32.28 10.24
C GLU A 450 4.07 -31.51 9.54
N ASN A 451 3.77 -30.30 9.06
CA ASN A 451 4.75 -29.37 8.46
C ASN A 451 5.68 -28.71 9.50
N LYS A 452 5.42 -28.93 10.80
CA LYS A 452 6.10 -28.31 11.95
C LYS A 452 6.10 -26.78 11.90
N GLU A 453 5.02 -26.20 11.38
CA GLU A 453 4.78 -24.76 11.30
C GLU A 453 4.19 -24.18 12.59
N VAL A 454 3.73 -25.04 13.49
CA VAL A 454 3.32 -24.65 14.84
C VAL A 454 4.52 -24.48 15.77
N SER A 455 4.34 -23.66 16.80
CA SER A 455 5.25 -23.60 17.93
C SER A 455 4.88 -24.62 19.01
N ILE A 456 5.86 -24.97 19.86
CA ILE A 456 5.74 -26.01 20.89
C ILE A 456 4.65 -25.76 21.94
N ASP A 457 4.22 -24.50 22.12
CA ASP A 457 3.11 -24.14 23.00
C ASP A 457 1.78 -24.74 22.54
N VAL A 458 1.58 -24.91 21.23
CA VAL A 458 0.38 -25.57 20.69
C VAL A 458 0.33 -27.03 21.16
N LEU A 459 1.49 -27.69 21.23
CA LEU A 459 1.65 -29.10 21.59
C LEU A 459 1.74 -29.34 23.11
N ALA A 460 1.67 -28.27 23.91
CA ALA A 460 1.74 -28.40 25.36
C ALA A 460 0.52 -29.16 25.89
N LYS A 461 0.73 -30.01 26.91
CA LYS A 461 -0.31 -30.94 27.39
C LYS A 461 -1.60 -30.24 27.83
N ASN A 462 -1.47 -29.09 28.49
CA ASN A 462 -2.58 -28.31 29.01
C ASN A 462 -2.88 -27.08 28.14
N SER A 463 -2.47 -27.09 26.87
CA SER A 463 -2.82 -26.03 25.92
C SER A 463 -4.30 -26.10 25.54
N SER A 464 -4.89 -24.96 25.19
CA SER A 464 -6.29 -24.91 24.74
C SER A 464 -6.54 -25.75 23.48
N TYR A 465 -5.50 -25.98 22.66
CA TYR A 465 -5.60 -26.84 21.47
C TYR A 465 -5.60 -28.33 21.86
N THR A 466 -4.68 -28.76 22.72
CA THR A 466 -4.61 -30.16 23.17
C THR A 466 -5.90 -30.57 23.88
N LEU A 467 -6.41 -29.71 24.77
CA LEU A 467 -7.70 -29.93 25.44
C LEU A 467 -8.86 -30.02 24.45
N PHE A 468 -8.89 -29.16 23.43
CA PHE A 468 -9.89 -29.24 22.37
C PHE A 468 -9.83 -30.58 21.61
N ILE A 469 -8.62 -31.08 21.30
CA ILE A 469 -8.47 -32.36 20.60
C ILE A 469 -8.96 -33.53 21.46
N GLU A 470 -8.73 -33.49 22.77
CA GLU A 470 -9.27 -34.49 23.70
C GLU A 470 -10.81 -34.44 23.73
N GLU A 471 -11.39 -33.25 23.92
CA GLU A 471 -12.84 -33.02 23.90
C GLU A 471 -13.48 -33.44 22.57
N TRP A 472 -12.78 -33.23 21.46
CA TRP A 472 -13.23 -33.58 20.11
C TRP A 472 -13.20 -35.10 19.88
N LYS A 473 -12.13 -35.79 20.29
CA LYS A 473 -12.04 -37.26 20.20
C LYS A 473 -13.10 -37.94 21.06
N GLU A 474 -13.36 -37.43 22.26
CA GLU A 474 -14.44 -37.91 23.12
C GLU A 474 -15.80 -37.77 22.43
N PHE A 475 -16.07 -36.61 21.84
CA PHE A 475 -17.30 -36.35 21.10
C PHE A 475 -17.44 -37.26 19.87
N GLN A 476 -16.38 -37.47 19.10
CA GLN A 476 -16.39 -38.40 17.96
C GLN A 476 -16.68 -39.85 18.41
N SER A 477 -16.13 -40.27 19.54
CA SER A 477 -16.38 -41.60 20.11
C SER A 477 -17.84 -41.74 20.55
N GLN A 478 -18.41 -40.70 21.17
CA GLN A 478 -19.84 -40.66 21.51
C GLN A 478 -20.71 -40.79 20.25
N LEU A 479 -20.39 -40.06 19.17
CA LEU A 479 -21.13 -40.17 17.90
C LEU A 479 -21.07 -41.58 17.28
N GLN A 480 -19.91 -42.24 17.32
CA GLN A 480 -19.77 -43.64 16.86
C GLN A 480 -20.59 -44.61 17.71
N LEU A 481 -20.70 -44.36 19.02
CA LEU A 481 -21.55 -45.13 19.93
C LEU A 481 -23.06 -44.89 19.73
N PHE A 482 -23.45 -43.76 19.12
CA PHE A 482 -24.85 -43.45 18.76
C PHE A 482 -25.25 -43.92 17.35
N GLN A 483 -24.31 -44.36 16.52
CA GLN A 483 -24.62 -44.97 15.22
C GLN A 483 -25.49 -46.25 15.27
N PRO A 484 -25.58 -47.04 16.36
CA PRO A 484 -26.54 -48.15 16.45
C PRO A 484 -27.99 -47.72 16.73
N LEU A 485 -28.26 -46.44 17.04
CA LEU A 485 -29.60 -45.97 17.48
C LEU A 485 -30.40 -45.23 16.39
N PHE A 486 -29.86 -45.09 15.18
CA PHE A 486 -30.59 -44.65 13.98
C PHE A 486 -30.22 -45.53 12.77
N PRO A 487 -30.91 -46.66 12.55
CA PRO A 487 -30.71 -47.46 11.35
C PRO A 487 -31.38 -46.73 10.18
N GLY A 488 -30.61 -46.02 9.37
CA GLY A 488 -31.20 -45.31 8.25
C GLY A 488 -30.28 -44.58 7.30
N ILE A 489 -28.96 -44.74 7.33
CA ILE A 489 -28.09 -44.26 6.25
C ILE A 489 -26.86 -45.16 6.16
N HIS A 490 -26.98 -46.32 5.52
CA HIS A 490 -25.98 -46.90 4.62
C HIS A 490 -26.49 -48.26 4.11
N GLU A 491 -26.77 -48.33 2.80
CA GLU A 491 -26.36 -49.42 1.90
C GLU A 491 -26.90 -49.12 0.50
N GLY A 492 -26.11 -48.38 -0.27
CA GLY A 492 -26.13 -48.48 -1.73
C GLY A 492 -24.91 -49.29 -2.11
N GLU A 493 -24.97 -50.62 -1.90
CA GLU A 493 -24.03 -51.54 -2.52
C GLU A 493 -24.19 -51.48 -4.05
N MET A 494 -23.04 -51.29 -4.69
CA MET A 494 -22.51 -51.81 -5.97
C MET A 494 -23.49 -52.26 -7.07
N VAL A 495 -23.15 -52.13 -8.34
CA VAL A 495 -22.44 -53.13 -9.18
C VAL A 495 -22.49 -52.59 -10.63
N PRO A 496 -21.65 -53.01 -11.61
CA PRO A 496 -20.21 -53.26 -11.62
C PRO A 496 -19.41 -52.20 -12.39
#